data_AF-A0AAD0YBS7-F1
#
_entry.id   AF-A0AAD0YBS7-F1
#
_cell.length_a   1.000
_cell.length_b   1.000
_cell.length_c   1.000
_cell.angle_alpha   90.00
_cell.angle_beta   90.00
_cell.angle_gamma   90.00
#
_symmetry.space_group_name_H-M   'P 1'
#
loop_
_entity.id
_entity.type
_entity.pdbx_description
1 polymer ?
#
loop_
_entity_poly.entity_id
_entity_poly.type
_entity_poly.pdbx_seq_one_letter_code
_entity_poly.pdbx_strand_id
1 'polypeptide(L)'
;MKTTIYFFVALASILTIISFTNNEIKSVGAIGDVKYSILAPEKFREENGNGWVLMDDKVPVLGSALNKKHGITEIPDVRGLFIRSLNLTRNDKKNDQFSKENNRQRLVGEYQSDTLKSHNHRYKSSQGHKVSAKGSWSPFAWDPADYVSENYGGLETRPKNIALYTYIKIN
;
A
#
# COMPACT_ATOMS: atom_id res chain seq x y z
N MET A 1 9.73 6.33 -65.39
CA MET A 1 9.54 4.97 -64.84
C MET A 1 10.51 4.66 -63.70
N LYS A 2 11.83 4.72 -63.87
CA LYS A 2 12.80 4.39 -62.79
C LYS A 2 12.66 5.27 -61.54
N THR A 3 12.54 6.59 -61.71
CA THR A 3 12.30 7.56 -60.62
C THR A 3 11.01 7.29 -59.84
N THR A 4 9.94 6.92 -60.54
CA THR A 4 8.66 6.55 -59.94
C THR A 4 8.79 5.28 -59.09
N ILE A 5 9.52 4.28 -59.58
CA ILE A 5 9.78 3.02 -58.84
C ILE A 5 10.60 3.27 -57.57
N TYR A 6 11.65 4.10 -57.63
CA TYR A 6 12.44 4.45 -56.44
C TYR A 6 11.60 5.18 -55.38
N PHE A 7 10.68 6.05 -55.80
CA PHE A 7 9.77 6.73 -54.89
C PHE A 7 8.83 5.77 -54.16
N PHE A 8 8.25 4.80 -54.88
CA PHE A 8 7.39 3.77 -54.26
C PHE A 8 8.16 2.84 -53.31
N VAL A 9 9.40 2.46 -53.63
CA VAL A 9 10.25 1.64 -52.75
C VAL A 9 10.62 2.40 -51.47
N ALA A 10 10.98 3.68 -51.58
CA ALA A 10 11.29 4.52 -50.44
C ALA A 10 10.06 4.72 -49.54
N LEU A 11 8.89 5.00 -50.13
CA LEU A 11 7.64 5.16 -49.40
C LEU A 11 7.23 3.88 -48.67
N ALA A 12 7.35 2.71 -49.32
CA ALA A 12 7.07 1.42 -48.71
C ALA A 12 8.02 1.12 -47.54
N SER A 13 9.29 1.50 -47.66
CA SER A 13 10.30 1.34 -46.61
C SER A 13 10.03 2.26 -45.41
N ILE A 14 9.59 3.49 -45.66
CA ILE A 14 9.19 4.43 -44.61
C ILE A 14 7.94 3.90 -43.88
N LEU A 15 6.95 3.41 -44.63
CA LEU A 15 5.72 2.83 -44.06
C LEU A 15 6.01 1.57 -43.22
N THR A 16 6.93 0.70 -43.64
CA THR A 16 7.32 -0.47 -42.85
C THR A 16 8.06 -0.05 -41.58
N ILE A 17 9.01 0.89 -41.66
CA ILE A 17 9.70 1.42 -40.47
C ILE A 17 8.68 2.01 -39.48
N ILE A 18 7.73 2.84 -39.94
CA ILE A 18 6.67 3.42 -39.10
C ILE A 18 5.80 2.33 -38.45
N SER A 19 5.47 1.27 -39.19
CA SER A 19 4.67 0.15 -38.70
C SER A 19 5.40 -0.65 -37.61
N PHE A 20 6.70 -0.89 -37.78
CA PHE A 20 7.53 -1.58 -36.77
C PHE A 20 7.86 -0.71 -35.55
N THR A 21 7.94 0.62 -35.70
CA THR A 21 8.11 1.52 -34.56
C THR A 21 6.84 1.66 -33.71
N ASN A 22 5.66 1.43 -34.30
CA ASN A 22 4.36 1.56 -33.62
C ASN A 22 3.82 0.25 -33.04
N ASN A 23 4.63 -0.81 -32.97
CA ASN A 23 4.34 -1.94 -32.08
C ASN A 23 4.59 -1.52 -30.62
N GLU A 24 3.93 -0.45 -30.17
CA GLU A 24 3.71 -0.28 -28.75
C GLU A 24 2.88 -1.48 -28.32
N ILE A 25 3.48 -2.34 -27.50
CA ILE A 25 2.78 -3.38 -26.76
C ILE A 25 1.59 -2.68 -26.12
N LYS A 26 0.40 -2.90 -26.70
CA LYS A 26 -0.80 -2.15 -26.36
C LYS A 26 -1.01 -2.35 -24.88
N SER A 27 -0.76 -1.30 -24.11
CA SER A 27 -0.74 -1.43 -22.67
C SER A 27 -2.19 -1.58 -22.20
N VAL A 28 -2.62 -2.82 -21.96
CA VAL A 28 -4.01 -3.19 -21.67
C VAL A 28 -4.35 -2.88 -20.21
N GLY A 29 -5.45 -2.17 -20.00
CA GLY A 29 -5.98 -1.76 -18.69
C GLY A 29 -6.67 -0.41 -18.79
N ALA A 30 -7.60 -0.13 -17.86
CA ALA A 30 -8.19 1.18 -17.71
C ALA A 30 -7.23 2.11 -16.95
N ILE A 31 -7.29 3.40 -17.26
CA ILE A 31 -6.54 4.42 -16.51
C ILE A 31 -6.97 4.39 -15.04
N GLY A 32 -6.00 4.29 -14.14
CA GLY A 32 -6.22 4.13 -12.70
C GLY A 32 -6.26 2.68 -12.20
N ASP A 33 -6.21 1.68 -13.09
CA ASP A 33 -6.06 0.28 -12.67
C ASP A 33 -4.76 0.08 -11.90
N VAL A 34 -4.83 -0.74 -10.83
CA VAL A 34 -3.69 -1.13 -10.01
C VAL A 34 -3.42 -2.61 -10.21
N LYS A 35 -2.15 -2.98 -10.37
CA LYS A 35 -1.69 -4.37 -10.51
C LYS A 35 -0.57 -4.67 -9.52
N TYR A 36 -0.67 -5.83 -8.87
CA TYR A 36 0.45 -6.42 -8.15
C TYR A 36 1.21 -7.37 -9.07
N SER A 37 2.54 -7.37 -8.99
CA SER A 37 3.38 -8.25 -9.79
C SER A 37 4.65 -8.65 -9.07
N ILE A 38 5.14 -9.85 -9.37
CA ILE A 38 6.48 -10.30 -8.99
C ILE A 38 7.57 -9.69 -9.89
N LEU A 39 7.20 -9.14 -11.05
CA LEU A 39 8.13 -8.64 -12.05
C LEU A 39 8.64 -7.26 -11.67
N ALA A 40 9.96 -7.10 -11.71
CA ALA A 40 10.63 -5.80 -11.62
C ALA A 40 10.27 -4.90 -12.82
N PRO A 41 10.46 -3.56 -12.73
CA PRO A 41 9.90 -2.61 -13.70
C PRO A 41 10.22 -2.88 -15.16
N GLU A 42 11.46 -3.27 -15.48
CA GLU A 42 11.84 -3.57 -16.87
C GLU A 42 11.06 -4.77 -17.43
N LYS A 43 10.98 -5.87 -16.66
CA LYS A 43 10.24 -7.07 -17.05
C LYS A 43 8.74 -6.84 -17.05
N PHE A 44 8.23 -6.06 -16.11
CA PHE A 44 6.83 -5.69 -16.11
C PHE A 44 6.45 -4.90 -17.37
N ARG A 45 7.30 -3.95 -17.78
CA ARG A 45 7.12 -3.13 -18.99
C ARG A 45 7.19 -3.95 -20.27
N GLU A 46 8.11 -4.92 -20.35
CA GLU A 46 8.16 -5.89 -21.47
C GLU A 46 6.81 -6.62 -21.63
N GLU A 47 6.16 -6.98 -20.52
CA GLU A 47 4.90 -7.75 -20.54
C GLU A 47 3.63 -6.89 -20.64
N ASN A 48 3.63 -5.67 -20.08
CA ASN A 48 2.42 -4.85 -19.90
C ASN A 48 2.43 -3.51 -20.67
N GLY A 49 3.53 -3.21 -21.36
CA GLY A 49 3.74 -1.95 -22.09
C GLY A 49 4.01 -0.73 -21.21
N ASN A 50 4.30 0.40 -21.86
CA ASN A 50 4.81 1.62 -21.23
C ASN A 50 3.76 2.47 -20.49
N GLY A 51 2.50 2.05 -20.49
CA GLY A 51 1.41 2.81 -19.86
C GLY A 51 1.34 2.68 -18.34
N TRP A 52 2.18 1.83 -17.75
CA TRP A 52 2.20 1.56 -16.31
C TRP A 52 3.45 2.15 -15.66
N VAL A 53 3.30 2.63 -14.44
CA VAL A 53 4.40 3.08 -13.60
C VAL A 53 4.38 2.38 -12.25
N LEU A 54 5.56 2.20 -11.66
CA LEU A 54 5.69 1.70 -10.31
C LEU A 54 5.16 2.75 -9.32
N MET A 55 4.52 2.31 -8.25
CA MET A 55 4.00 3.19 -7.20
C MET A 55 5.05 3.39 -6.09
N ASP A 56 6.15 4.08 -6.42
CA ASP A 56 7.27 4.38 -5.53
C ASP A 56 7.57 5.89 -5.45
N ASP A 57 7.98 6.39 -4.28
CA ASP A 57 8.50 7.76 -4.09
C ASP A 57 7.63 8.91 -4.66
N LYS A 58 6.32 8.79 -4.54
CA LYS A 58 5.34 9.78 -5.02
C LYS A 58 5.59 10.28 -6.46
N VAL A 59 5.60 9.36 -7.43
CA VAL A 59 5.87 9.71 -8.84
C VAL A 59 4.92 10.82 -9.34
N PRO A 60 5.47 11.96 -9.84
CA PRO A 60 4.67 12.96 -10.52
C PRO A 60 4.14 12.41 -11.85
N VAL A 61 2.85 12.60 -12.11
CA VAL A 61 2.19 12.10 -13.33
C VAL A 61 1.67 13.22 -14.23
N LEU A 62 2.23 14.43 -14.10
CA LEU A 62 1.88 15.59 -14.92
C LEU A 62 1.96 15.27 -16.42
N GLY A 63 0.91 15.59 -17.16
CA GLY A 63 0.84 15.35 -18.61
C GLY A 63 0.43 13.93 -19.03
N SER A 64 0.37 12.97 -18.10
CA SER A 64 -0.19 11.62 -18.35
C SER A 64 -1.69 11.67 -18.64
N ALA A 65 -2.25 10.57 -19.16
CA ALA A 65 -3.69 10.45 -19.35
C ALA A 65 -4.45 10.47 -18.02
N LEU A 66 -3.89 9.89 -16.95
CA LEU A 66 -4.42 9.96 -15.58
C LEU A 66 -4.54 11.41 -15.11
N ASN A 67 -3.52 12.22 -15.34
CA ASN A 67 -3.53 13.65 -15.02
C ASN A 67 -4.52 14.44 -15.85
N LYS A 68 -4.48 14.29 -17.18
CA LYS A 68 -5.35 15.06 -18.09
C LYS A 68 -6.83 14.73 -17.94
N LYS A 69 -7.19 13.48 -17.65
CA LYS A 69 -8.59 13.05 -17.52
C LYS A 69 -9.15 13.20 -16.12
N HIS A 70 -8.34 12.99 -15.08
CA HIS A 70 -8.82 12.91 -13.70
C HIS A 70 -8.19 13.93 -12.75
N GLY A 71 -7.26 14.77 -13.24
CA GLY A 71 -6.63 15.82 -12.45
C GLY A 71 -5.61 15.31 -11.42
N ILE A 72 -5.32 14.01 -11.38
CA ILE A 72 -4.34 13.43 -10.45
C ILE A 72 -2.93 13.87 -10.87
N THR A 73 -2.18 14.47 -9.95
CA THR A 73 -0.84 15.03 -10.22
C THR A 73 0.29 14.17 -9.66
N GLU A 74 0.01 13.40 -8.62
CA GLU A 74 0.94 12.48 -7.96
C GLU A 74 0.25 11.17 -7.62
N ILE A 75 1.00 10.07 -7.65
CA ILE A 75 0.58 8.77 -7.12
C ILE A 75 1.24 8.56 -5.75
N PRO A 76 0.65 7.80 -4.81
CA PRO A 76 1.28 7.55 -3.51
C PRO A 76 2.43 6.54 -3.62
N ASP A 77 3.39 6.62 -2.69
CA ASP A 77 4.32 5.53 -2.42
C ASP A 77 3.62 4.47 -1.57
N VAL A 78 3.55 3.24 -2.06
CA VAL A 78 2.85 2.13 -1.39
C VAL A 78 3.79 1.06 -0.87
N ARG A 79 5.11 1.25 -0.97
CA ARG A 79 6.10 0.26 -0.53
C ARG A 79 6.00 0.05 0.98
N GLY A 80 5.86 -1.21 1.38
CA GLY A 80 5.75 -1.60 2.79
C GLY A 80 4.42 -1.22 3.45
N LEU A 81 3.43 -0.73 2.69
CA LEU A 81 2.12 -0.37 3.21
C LEU A 81 1.08 -1.46 2.94
N PHE A 82 0.14 -1.61 3.87
CA PHE A 82 -1.09 -2.36 3.60
C PHE A 82 -2.08 -1.48 2.82
N ILE A 83 -2.59 -2.03 1.71
CA ILE A 83 -3.63 -1.37 0.93
C ILE A 83 -4.99 -1.75 1.52
N ARG A 84 -5.82 -0.73 1.78
CA ARG A 84 -7.19 -0.88 2.29
C ARG A 84 -8.18 -0.20 1.37
N SER A 85 -9.40 -0.75 1.31
CA SER A 85 -10.51 -0.07 0.66
C SER A 85 -10.89 1.20 1.41
N LEU A 86 -11.24 2.24 0.65
CA LEU A 86 -11.71 3.50 1.23
C LEU A 86 -13.06 3.30 1.92
N ASN A 87 -13.20 3.80 3.15
CA ASN A 87 -14.45 3.74 3.91
C ASN A 87 -15.38 4.90 3.50
N LEU A 88 -15.67 5.02 2.19
CA LEU A 88 -16.46 6.13 1.67
C LEU A 88 -17.92 6.02 2.15
N THR A 89 -18.43 7.09 2.76
CA THR A 89 -19.84 7.35 3.11
C THR A 89 -20.66 6.12 3.50
N ARG A 90 -20.56 5.70 4.77
CA ARG A 90 -21.35 4.58 5.30
C ARG A 90 -22.46 5.04 6.23
N ASN A 91 -23.62 4.40 6.11
CA ASN A 91 -24.80 4.67 6.94
C ASN A 91 -25.04 3.59 8.02
N ASP A 92 -24.11 2.65 8.19
CA ASP A 92 -24.25 1.46 9.05
C ASP A 92 -23.55 1.58 10.41
N LYS A 93 -23.16 2.81 10.81
CA LYS A 93 -22.37 3.11 12.02
C LYS A 93 -20.96 2.49 12.06
N LYS A 94 -20.48 1.86 10.98
CA LYS A 94 -19.12 1.31 10.85
C LYS A 94 -18.17 2.27 10.11
N ASN A 95 -18.40 3.58 10.30
CA ASN A 95 -17.56 4.62 9.73
C ASN A 95 -16.12 4.50 10.25
N ASP A 96 -15.17 4.84 9.38
CA ASP A 96 -13.75 4.94 9.74
C ASP A 96 -13.59 5.85 10.97
N GLN A 97 -12.77 5.38 11.90
CA GLN A 97 -12.42 6.13 13.09
C GLN A 97 -11.77 7.47 12.72
N PHE A 98 -11.00 7.48 11.63
CA PHE A 98 -10.43 8.69 11.04
C PHE A 98 -11.46 9.79 10.83
N SER A 99 -12.65 9.43 10.33
CA SER A 99 -13.69 10.41 10.02
C SER A 99 -14.28 11.05 11.26
N LYS A 100 -14.29 10.33 12.40
CA LYS A 100 -14.71 10.88 13.70
C LYS A 100 -13.67 11.81 14.29
N GLU A 101 -12.39 11.46 14.15
CA GLU A 101 -11.28 12.23 14.72
C GLU A 101 -10.99 13.52 13.93
N ASN A 102 -11.17 13.49 12.62
CA ASN A 102 -10.81 14.60 11.72
C ASN A 102 -12.01 15.35 11.16
N ASN A 103 -13.24 14.91 11.49
CA ASN A 103 -14.49 15.47 10.96
C ASN A 103 -14.54 15.56 9.42
N ARG A 104 -13.87 14.63 8.73
CA ARG A 104 -13.86 14.50 7.26
C ARG A 104 -13.58 13.07 6.84
N GLN A 105 -13.95 12.70 5.61
CA GLN A 105 -13.57 11.40 5.08
C GLN A 105 -12.07 11.34 4.78
N ARG A 106 -11.51 10.14 4.89
CA ARG A 106 -10.17 9.82 4.39
C ARG A 106 -10.14 10.03 2.87
N LEU A 107 -9.02 10.51 2.34
CA LEU A 107 -8.80 10.66 0.91
C LEU A 107 -8.08 9.43 0.33
N VAL A 108 -8.22 9.22 -0.98
CA VAL A 108 -7.44 8.18 -1.69
C VAL A 108 -5.95 8.51 -1.57
N GLY A 109 -5.13 7.52 -1.21
CA GLY A 109 -3.68 7.69 -1.02
C GLY A 109 -3.27 8.28 0.34
N GLU A 110 -4.23 8.60 1.22
CA GLU A 110 -3.91 9.15 2.54
C GLU A 110 -3.32 8.10 3.47
N TYR A 111 -2.08 8.34 3.90
CA TYR A 111 -1.35 7.49 4.83
C TYR A 111 -2.10 7.33 6.16
N GLN A 112 -2.03 6.13 6.71
CA GLN A 112 -2.49 5.82 8.05
C GLN A 112 -1.34 5.16 8.79
N SER A 113 -0.88 5.79 9.87
CA SER A 113 0.06 5.15 10.78
C SER A 113 -0.60 3.96 11.45
N ASP A 114 0.19 2.91 11.71
CA ASP A 114 -0.25 1.74 12.48
C ASP A 114 -0.99 2.19 13.75
N THR A 115 -2.12 1.56 14.15
CA THR A 115 -2.82 1.82 15.45
C THR A 115 -3.43 0.58 16.17
N LEU A 116 -2.94 0.20 17.38
CA LEU A 116 -3.44 -0.84 18.29
C LEU A 116 -4.55 -0.19 19.09
N LYS A 117 -5.61 -0.94 19.25
CA LYS A 117 -6.64 -0.58 20.19
C LYS A 117 -6.09 -0.62 21.62
N SER A 118 -6.26 0.46 22.37
CA SER A 118 -5.90 0.55 23.79
C SER A 118 -6.54 -0.58 24.59
N HIS A 119 -5.75 -1.33 25.36
CA HIS A 119 -6.20 -2.40 26.26
C HIS A 119 -5.18 -2.65 27.39
N ASN A 120 -5.66 -3.17 28.53
CA ASN A 120 -4.86 -3.56 29.70
C ASN A 120 -5.11 -5.02 30.09
N HIS A 121 -4.24 -5.58 30.94
CA HIS A 121 -4.39 -6.94 31.47
C HIS A 121 -4.41 -6.93 32.99
N ARG A 122 -5.28 -7.76 33.58
CA ARG A 122 -5.28 -8.06 35.02
C ARG A 122 -4.49 -9.34 35.25
N TYR A 123 -3.59 -9.35 36.22
CA TYR A 123 -2.79 -10.53 36.57
C TYR A 123 -2.56 -10.63 38.08
N LYS A 124 -2.29 -11.84 38.57
CA LYS A 124 -1.94 -12.09 39.97
C LYS A 124 -0.43 -12.24 40.12
N SER A 125 0.16 -11.60 41.12
CA SER A 125 1.58 -11.72 41.45
C SER A 125 1.79 -11.82 42.97
N SER A 126 2.96 -12.29 43.41
CA SER A 126 3.28 -12.40 44.82
C SER A 126 3.41 -11.02 45.45
N GLN A 127 2.62 -10.75 46.49
CA GLN A 127 2.81 -9.57 47.32
C GLN A 127 3.98 -9.82 48.29
N GLY A 128 4.97 -8.94 48.30
CA GLY A 128 6.10 -9.04 49.23
C GLY A 128 5.66 -8.70 50.65
N HIS A 129 5.37 -9.70 51.48
CA HIS A 129 5.18 -9.52 52.92
C HIS A 129 6.42 -9.98 53.70
N LYS A 130 6.93 -9.12 54.60
CA LYS A 130 7.84 -9.58 55.65
C LYS A 130 7.01 -10.36 56.65
N VAL A 131 7.03 -11.69 56.57
CA VAL A 131 6.44 -12.54 57.62
C VAL A 131 7.22 -12.31 58.91
N SER A 132 6.56 -11.79 59.95
CA SER A 132 7.18 -11.71 61.28
C SER A 132 7.35 -13.13 61.78
N ALA A 133 8.60 -13.58 61.90
CA ALA A 133 8.94 -14.91 62.37
C ALA A 133 8.34 -15.19 63.75
N LYS A 134 7.31 -16.05 63.80
CA LYS A 134 7.12 -17.08 64.84
C LYS A 134 6.34 -18.25 64.24
N GLY A 135 7.06 -19.22 63.66
CA GLY A 135 6.56 -20.59 63.50
C GLY A 135 6.57 -21.22 62.10
N SER A 136 6.87 -20.49 61.03
CA SER A 136 6.98 -21.08 59.67
C SER A 136 8.39 -20.95 59.12
N TRP A 137 8.96 -22.05 58.64
CA TRP A 137 10.31 -22.13 58.04
C TRP A 137 10.35 -21.68 56.57
N SER A 138 9.21 -21.29 55.99
CA SER A 138 9.18 -20.71 54.65
C SER A 138 9.25 -19.18 54.76
N PRO A 139 10.35 -18.53 54.31
CA PRO A 139 10.41 -17.07 54.21
C PRO A 139 9.44 -16.50 53.15
N PHE A 140 8.76 -17.37 52.40
CA PHE A 140 7.79 -17.01 51.37
C PHE A 140 6.44 -17.66 51.69
N ALA A 141 5.44 -16.86 52.05
CA ALA A 141 4.04 -17.24 51.99
C ALA A 141 3.48 -16.79 50.63
N TRP A 142 2.81 -17.68 49.90
CA TRP A 142 2.14 -17.31 48.65
C TRP A 142 0.88 -16.49 48.98
N ASP A 143 1.03 -15.16 48.91
CA ASP A 143 -0.04 -14.18 49.12
C ASP A 143 -0.29 -13.43 47.79
N PRO A 144 -1.19 -13.95 46.94
CA PRO A 144 -1.40 -13.42 45.60
C PRO A 144 -2.21 -12.12 45.66
N ALA A 145 -1.62 -11.02 45.21
CA ALA A 145 -2.34 -9.76 44.98
C ALA A 145 -2.71 -9.60 43.50
N ASP A 146 -3.83 -8.93 43.26
CA ASP A 146 -4.25 -8.51 41.93
C ASP A 146 -3.49 -7.25 41.51
N TYR A 147 -2.84 -7.32 40.35
CA TYR A 147 -2.15 -6.21 39.70
C TYR A 147 -2.77 -5.99 38.32
N VAL A 148 -2.69 -4.75 37.84
CA VAL A 148 -3.04 -4.40 36.46
C VAL A 148 -1.75 -4.02 35.77
N SER A 149 -1.46 -4.66 34.64
CA SER A 149 -0.29 -4.30 33.86
C SER A 149 -0.50 -2.90 33.27
N GLU A 150 0.58 -2.18 33.09
CA GLU A 150 0.55 -1.03 32.20
C GLU A 150 0.20 -1.49 30.78
N ASN A 151 -0.30 -0.56 29.96
CA ASN A 151 -0.55 -0.82 28.56
C ASN A 151 0.80 -1.04 27.86
N TYR A 152 0.99 -2.17 27.16
CA TYR A 152 2.24 -2.50 26.46
C TYR A 152 1.99 -3.01 25.04
N GLY A 153 2.90 -2.70 24.12
CA GLY A 153 2.77 -2.96 22.69
C GLY A 153 2.39 -1.72 21.89
N GLY A 154 2.40 -1.87 20.57
CA GLY A 154 1.92 -0.89 19.60
C GLY A 154 1.52 -1.64 18.34
N LEU A 155 1.20 -0.98 17.26
CA LEU A 155 -0.16 -0.58 17.03
C LEU A 155 -0.85 -1.61 16.02
N GLU A 156 -0.24 -2.77 15.76
CA GLU A 156 -0.87 -3.88 15.02
C GLU A 156 -0.06 -5.16 15.26
N THR A 157 -0.70 -6.32 15.30
CA THR A 157 -0.01 -7.60 15.09
C THR A 157 0.43 -7.63 13.63
N ARG A 158 1.71 -7.83 13.33
CA ARG A 158 2.19 -7.97 11.95
C ARG A 158 1.86 -9.37 11.43
N PRO A 159 0.81 -9.58 10.61
CA PRO A 159 0.60 -10.87 9.98
C PRO A 159 1.77 -11.18 9.03
N LYS A 160 2.10 -12.46 8.84
CA LYS A 160 3.03 -12.87 7.79
C LYS A 160 2.54 -12.32 6.46
N ASN A 161 3.36 -11.54 5.77
CA ASN A 161 3.04 -10.95 4.48
C ASN A 161 4.14 -11.25 3.46
N ILE A 162 3.82 -11.08 2.18
CA ILE A 162 4.77 -11.12 1.07
C ILE A 162 4.70 -9.80 0.33
N ALA A 163 5.83 -9.32 -0.16
CA ALA A 163 5.91 -8.08 -0.91
C ALA A 163 5.88 -8.36 -2.41
N LEU A 164 5.05 -7.61 -3.13
CA LEU A 164 4.99 -7.59 -4.59
C LEU A 164 5.18 -6.13 -5.04
N TYR A 165 5.68 -5.95 -6.25
CA TYR A 165 5.67 -4.64 -6.90
C TYR A 165 4.22 -4.23 -7.16
N THR A 166 3.91 -2.95 -6.93
CA THR A 166 2.58 -2.40 -7.17
C THR A 166 2.67 -1.34 -8.26
N TYR A 167 1.94 -1.54 -9.35
CA TYR A 167 1.93 -0.68 -10.52
C TYR A 167 0.57 -0.04 -10.70
N ILE A 168 0.54 1.16 -11.27
CA ILE A 168 -0.68 1.87 -11.67
C ILE A 168 -0.63 2.27 -13.13
N LYS A 169 -1.78 2.13 -13.80
CA LYS A 169 -1.98 2.49 -15.21
C LYS A 169 -2.21 4.00 -15.33
N ILE A 170 -1.27 4.71 -15.97
CA ILE A 170 -1.31 6.17 -16.10
C ILE A 170 -1.60 6.68 -17.52
N ASN A 171 -1.35 5.85 -18.55
CA ASN A 171 -1.56 6.20 -19.96
C ASN A 171 -2.31 5.10 -20.69
#